data_AF-A0A950H8L2-F1
#
_entry.id   AF-A0A950H8L2-F1
#
_cell.length_a   1.000
_cell.length_b   1.000
_cell.length_c   1.000
_cell.angle_alpha   90.00
_cell.angle_beta   90.00
_cell.angle_gamma   90.00
#
_symmetry.space_group_name_H-M   'P 1'
#
loop_
_entity.id
_entity.type
_entity.pdbx_description
1 polymer ?
#
loop_
_entity_poly.entity_id
_entity_poly.type
_entity_poly.pdbx_seq_one_letter_code
_entity_poly.pdbx_strand_id
1 'polypeptide(L)' 'MISKRGKIENLQVVSGHPLLTASAIGAVRQWEYKPYILNGQPVEVETTITVNFTLSSA' A
#
# COMPACT_ATOMS: atom_id res chain seq x y z
N MET A 1 -1.23 5.41 -5.30
CA MET A 1 -0.70 5.11 -6.66
C MET A 1 0.52 4.20 -6.57
N ILE A 2 0.58 3.19 -7.44
CA ILE A 2 1.71 2.28 -7.62
C ILE A 2 2.25 2.49 -9.05
N SER A 3 3.56 2.71 -9.16
CA SER A 3 4.26 2.94 -10.42
C SER A 3 4.31 1.69 -11.31
N LYS A 4 4.69 1.87 -12.58
CA LYS A 4 4.96 0.78 -13.53
C LYS A 4 6.02 -0.22 -13.06
N ARG A 5 6.86 0.17 -12.10
CA ARG A 5 7.90 -0.69 -11.51
C ARG A 5 7.44 -1.38 -10.23
N GLY A 6 6.23 -1.11 -9.75
CA GLY A 6 5.69 -1.69 -8.54
C GLY A 6 5.97 -0.91 -7.26
N LYS A 7 6.65 0.23 -7.34
CA LYS A 7 6.89 1.11 -6.18
C LYS A 7 5.65 1.93 -5.83
N ILE A 8 5.37 2.07 -4.55
CA ILE A 8 4.33 2.98 -4.03
C ILE A 8 4.86 4.42 -4.06
N GLU A 9 4.10 5.34 -4.65
CA GLU A 9 4.53 6.73 -4.81
C GLU A 9 3.62 7.71 -4.05
N ASN A 10 2.30 7.64 -4.29
CA ASN A 10 1.33 8.52 -3.66
C ASN A 10 0.44 7.73 -2.69
N LEU A 11 0.86 7.62 -1.43
CA LEU A 11 0.12 6.95 -0.36
C LEU A 11 -0.70 7.96 0.43
N GLN A 12 -2.01 7.72 0.54
CA GLN A 12 -2.94 8.55 1.28
C GLN A 12 -3.80 7.70 2.21
N VAL A 13 -4.16 8.26 3.36
CA VAL A 13 -4.99 7.60 4.35
C VAL A 13 -6.43 7.82 3.99
N VAL A 14 -7.16 6.74 3.72
CA VAL A 14 -8.60 6.79 3.46
C VAL A 14 -9.39 6.79 4.78
N SER A 15 -9.04 5.90 5.71
CA SER A 15 -9.69 5.75 7.01
C SER A 15 -8.82 4.94 7.98
N GLY A 16 -8.99 5.12 9.29
CA GLY A 16 -8.33 4.31 10.31
C GLY A 16 -8.17 5.04 11.65
N HIS A 17 -7.76 4.30 12.69
CA HIS A 17 -7.51 4.90 14.00
C HIS A 17 -6.22 5.75 13.98
N PRO A 18 -6.24 7.02 14.44
CA PRO A 18 -5.08 7.94 14.29
C PRO A 18 -3.77 7.40 14.87
N LEU A 19 -3.83 6.67 15.99
CA LEU A 19 -2.66 6.06 16.63
C LEU A 19 -2.00 4.94 15.80
N LEU A 20 -2.72 4.31 14.87
CA LEU A 20 -2.23 3.19 14.06
C LEU A 20 -1.80 3.63 12.66
N THR A 21 -2.30 4.77 12.19
CA THR A 21 -2.07 5.27 10.83
C THR A 21 -0.59 5.45 10.49
N ALA A 22 0.21 6.01 11.41
CA ALA A 22 1.64 6.23 11.16
C ALA A 22 2.40 4.90 10.98
N SER A 23 2.09 3.90 11.80
CA SER A 23 2.67 2.55 11.69
C SER A 23 2.27 1.87 10.38
N ALA A 24 0.98 1.96 10.01
CA ALA A 24 0.49 1.43 8.74
C ALA A 24 1.18 2.07 7.52
N ILE A 25 1.32 3.40 7.50
CA ILE A 25 2.04 4.12 6.43
C ILE A 25 3.49 3.66 6.35
N GLY A 26 4.17 3.57 7.51
CA GLY A 26 5.57 3.16 7.58
C GLY A 26 5.79 1.76 7.00
N ALA A 27 4.95 0.80 7.38
CA ALA A 27 5.01 -0.56 6.86
C ALA A 27 4.73 -0.62 5.36
N VAL A 28 3.65 0.02 4.90
CA VAL A 28 3.24 -0.01 3.49
C VAL A 28 4.27 0.65 2.58
N ARG A 29 4.94 1.72 3.01
CA ARG A 29 6.01 2.38 2.22
C ARG A 29 7.19 1.46 1.89
N GLN A 30 7.38 0.38 2.64
CA GLN A 30 8.46 -0.58 2.41
C GLN A 30 8.07 -1.68 1.40
N TRP A 31 6.81 -1.75 0.99
CA TRP A 31 6.35 -2.77 0.06
C TRP A 31 6.72 -2.43 -1.38
N GLU A 32 7.05 -3.47 -2.15
CA GLU A 32 7.23 -3.42 -3.59
C GLU A 32 6.30 -4.44 -4.24
N TYR A 33 5.43 -3.96 -5.13
CA TYR A 33 4.48 -4.80 -5.85
C TYR A 33 5.12 -5.36 -7.12
N LYS A 34 4.55 -6.45 -7.64
CA LYS A 34 4.86 -6.83 -9.03
C LYS A 34 4.23 -5.81 -9.98
N PRO A 35 4.95 -5.38 -11.05
CA PRO A 35 4.39 -4.54 -12.09
C PRO A 35 3.04 -5.07 -12.60
N TYR A 36 2.04 -4.19 -12.65
CA TYR A 36 0.76 -4.55 -13.24
C TYR A 36 0.86 -4.47 -14.75
N ILE A 37 0.54 -5.56 -15.45
CA ILE A 37 0.65 -5.66 -16.90
C ILE A 37 -0.75 -5.62 -17.52
N LEU A 38 -0.96 -4.66 -18.42
CA LEU A 38 -2.17 -4.55 -19.24
C LEU A 38 -1.75 -4.57 -20.71
N ASN A 39 -2.32 -5.49 -21.50
CA ASN A 39 -1.98 -5.66 -22.92
C ASN A 39 -0.47 -5.82 -23.19
N GLY A 40 0.22 -6.57 -22.31
CA GLY A 40 1.67 -6.82 -22.42
C GLY A 40 2.56 -5.63 -22.01
N GLN A 41 1.98 -4.53 -21.53
CA GLN A 41 2.71 -3.33 -21.11
C GLN A 41 2.52 -3.06 -19.62
N PRO A 42 3.57 -2.65 -18.88
CA PRO A 42 3.44 -2.24 -17.50
C PRO A 42 2.71 -0.89 -17.39
N VAL A 43 1.71 -0.84 -16.51
CA VAL A 43 0.87 0.34 -16.28
C VAL A 43 0.89 0.76 -14.82
N GLU A 44 0.62 2.04 -14.59
CA GLU A 44 0.42 2.58 -13.25
C GLU A 44 -0.99 2.25 -12.78
N VAL A 45 -1.13 2.01 -11.48
CA VAL A 45 -2.43 1.64 -10.91
C VAL A 45 -2.71 2.42 -9.63
N GLU A 46 -3.99 2.73 -9.45
CA GLU A 46 -4.53 3.17 -8.19
C GLU A 46 -5.18 1.98 -7.47
N THR A 47 -4.92 1.85 -6.17
CA THR A 47 -5.47 0.76 -5.36
C THR A 47 -5.64 1.21 -3.92
N THR A 48 -6.51 0.51 -3.18
CA THR A 48 -6.69 0.67 -1.75
C THR A 48 -5.99 -0.47 -1.02
N ILE A 49 -5.19 -0.13 0.00
CA ILE A 49 -4.45 -1.09 0.82
C ILE A 49 -5.08 -1.13 2.21
N THR A 50 -5.47 -2.31 2.67
CA THR A 50 -6.01 -2.52 4.01
C THR A 50 -4.94 -3.15 4.90
N VAL A 51 -4.62 -2.47 6.02
CA VAL A 51 -3.70 -2.99 7.03
C VAL A 51 -4.51 -3.42 8.25
N ASN A 52 -4.45 -4.71 8.57
CA ASN A 52 -5.17 -5.28 9.71
C ASN A 52 -4.27 -5.30 10.95
N PHE A 53 -4.78 -4.77 12.06
CA PHE A 53 -4.13 -4.83 13.35
C PHE A 53 -4.88 -5.82 14.24
N THR A 54 -4.15 -6.71 14.89
CA THR A 54 -4.67 -7.66 15.87
C THR A 54 -3.90 -7.51 17.17
N LEU A 55 -4.60 -7.40 18.30
CA LEU A 55 -3.94 -7.57 19.60
C LEU A 55 -3.70 -9.07 19.81
N SER A 56 -2.43 -9.46 19.88
CA SER A 56 -2.05 -10.78 20.37
C SER A 56 -2.07 -10.74 21.90
N SER A 57 -2.94 -11.54 22.52
CA SER A 57 -2.80 -11.89 23.93
C SER A 57 -1.65 -12.87 24.08
N ALA A 58 -0.68 -12.53 24.93
CA ALA A 58 0.37 -13.45 25.38
C ALA A 58 -0.20 -14.48 26.36
#